data_AF-A0A139X9Z4-F1
#
_entry.id   AF-A0A139X9Z4-F1
#
_cell.length_a   1.000
_cell.length_b   1.000
_cell.length_c   1.000
_cell.angle_alpha   90.00
_cell.angle_beta   90.00
_cell.angle_gamma   90.00
#
_symmetry.space_group_name_H-M   'P 1'
#
loop_
_entity.id
_entity.type
_entity.pdbx_description
1 polymer ?
#
loop_
_entity_poly.entity_id
_entity_poly.type
_entity_poly.pdbx_seq_one_letter_code
_entity_poly.pdbx_strand_id
1 'polypeptide(L)'
;MRKFITTVIAFVFCFFIFTKLAFAQAAPVPLSLEQNTDGASVQQIASSTFNSLGDPFFNLVLKERADVTNLAEIENLIKGQLGQERTFVVNETIVDTRPIVDGQPASRRALLTFTGNNQGERLDRNVMFSVFFNSENFPDVQSIEALGWDSQQGRYNYYKLDQQGTPGRLSWKFRNSSVQADLLQPAQRSGTCLQCHINGAPVMKELAFPWNNWHSFAFNANYLRLDWKAGTNSRIAQNLEGAEVLETNFIRPAINQFNEKKVEESIARNNDGSPIANPDGSQQVTQGKRLLRPLFETTEFNLISNNQQVGNLHPFSNTPTPGPFADVKIPNTFFLNANLIGGSTPTISQSLGIAESLNFSDIAKVKPEEYRQLLAQSGVRLDGKPGDANFAWFVPEVSHVDNSAIAQLMNRGVLTPEFVAAVMAVDLETPVFSQKRQELLQFIPEQFSFQPLQSGTNPLNVKRFPDDLTQKVIAAIEQANPSSDSTTGEFLALLKNDNPLQVLKERVQAYSNSIDQKLNKNDQATRQAELKRLYDLAIARRRSVISDPVLAAINETGDALLPVPEITVTSNQ
;
A
#
# COMPACT_ATOMS: atom_id res chain seq x y z
N MET A 1 78.22 -2.67 -27.98
CA MET A 1 77.19 -1.62 -28.13
C MET A 1 76.29 -1.77 -29.38
N ARG A 2 76.63 -2.54 -30.42
CA ARG A 2 75.78 -2.77 -31.61
C ARG A 2 74.89 -4.02 -31.59
N LYS A 3 74.97 -4.87 -30.56
CA LYS A 3 74.13 -6.09 -30.40
C LYS A 3 73.03 -5.98 -29.32
N PHE A 4 72.93 -4.83 -28.64
CA PHE A 4 71.92 -4.58 -27.59
C PHE A 4 70.70 -3.79 -28.08
N ILE A 5 70.75 -3.24 -29.30
CA ILE A 5 69.70 -2.36 -29.84
C ILE A 5 68.66 -3.15 -30.64
N THR A 6 69.00 -4.34 -31.14
CA THR A 6 68.09 -5.13 -32.00
C THR A 6 67.07 -5.97 -31.21
N THR A 7 67.36 -6.32 -29.95
CA THR A 7 66.45 -7.13 -29.12
C THR A 7 65.36 -6.29 -28.42
N VAL A 8 65.59 -4.99 -28.21
CA VAL A 8 64.60 -4.10 -27.56
C VAL A 8 63.51 -3.63 -28.55
N ILE A 9 63.79 -3.59 -29.85
CA ILE A 9 62.80 -3.14 -30.85
C ILE A 9 61.77 -4.24 -31.18
N ALA A 10 62.14 -5.51 -31.10
CA ALA A 10 61.18 -6.62 -31.27
C ALA A 10 60.24 -6.79 -30.06
N PHE A 11 60.68 -6.42 -28.84
CA PHE A 11 59.82 -6.51 -27.65
C PHE A 11 58.86 -5.32 -27.51
N VAL A 12 59.24 -4.14 -27.99
CA VAL A 12 58.36 -2.96 -27.98
C VAL A 12 57.33 -2.98 -29.12
N PHE A 13 57.60 -3.67 -30.24
CA PHE A 13 56.63 -3.81 -31.33
C PHE A 13 55.63 -4.97 -31.12
N CYS A 14 55.96 -5.98 -30.31
CA CYS A 14 55.00 -7.02 -29.90
C CYS A 14 54.12 -6.61 -28.71
N PHE A 15 54.46 -5.54 -27.97
CA PHE A 15 53.65 -5.07 -26.84
C PHE A 15 52.53 -4.09 -27.23
N PHE A 16 52.50 -3.61 -28.47
CA PHE A 16 51.47 -2.69 -28.97
C PHE A 16 50.43 -3.34 -29.90
N ILE A 17 50.49 -4.66 -30.12
CA ILE A 17 49.55 -5.39 -31.01
C ILE A 17 48.58 -6.31 -30.24
N PHE A 18 48.71 -6.47 -28.91
CA PHE A 18 47.72 -7.15 -28.10
C PHE A 18 47.06 -6.20 -27.09
N THR A 19 45.72 -6.20 -27.10
CA THR A 19 44.78 -5.48 -26.21
C THR A 19 44.29 -4.09 -26.63
N LYS A 20 44.03 -3.91 -27.94
CA LYS A 20 42.75 -3.27 -28.34
C LYS A 20 41.78 -4.36 -28.81
N LEU A 21 41.47 -5.31 -27.93
CA LEU A 21 40.15 -5.93 -27.96
C LEU A 21 39.21 -4.81 -27.50
N ALA A 22 38.77 -4.00 -28.45
CA ALA A 22 37.52 -3.28 -28.28
C ALA A 22 36.51 -4.37 -27.94
N PHE A 23 36.09 -4.45 -26.67
CA PHE A 23 34.90 -5.20 -26.33
C PHE A 23 33.82 -4.65 -27.26
N ALA A 24 33.44 -5.43 -28.27
CA ALA A 24 32.29 -5.09 -29.09
C ALA A 24 31.13 -5.03 -28.11
N GLN A 25 30.73 -3.81 -27.72
CA GLN A 25 29.51 -3.61 -26.97
C GLN A 25 28.41 -4.23 -27.83
N ALA A 26 27.71 -5.21 -27.28
CA ALA A 26 26.57 -5.81 -27.95
C ALA A 26 25.61 -4.68 -28.36
N ALA A 27 25.01 -4.81 -29.54
CA ALA A 27 24.04 -3.83 -30.01
C ALA A 27 22.91 -3.67 -28.96
N PRO A 28 22.40 -2.46 -28.74
CA PRO A 28 21.32 -2.24 -27.78
C PRO A 28 20.08 -3.06 -28.17
N VAL A 29 19.49 -3.73 -27.19
CA VAL A 29 18.25 -4.49 -27.31
C VAL A 29 17.17 -3.78 -26.50
N PRO A 30 16.35 -2.91 -27.12
CA PRO A 30 15.31 -2.19 -26.41
C PRO A 30 14.14 -3.11 -26.03
N LEU A 31 13.37 -2.69 -25.03
CA LEU A 31 12.07 -3.28 -24.72
C LEU A 31 11.19 -3.24 -25.96
N SER A 32 10.78 -4.41 -26.42
CA SER A 32 9.98 -4.54 -27.63
C SER A 32 8.62 -5.17 -27.39
N LEU A 33 8.33 -5.65 -26.18
CA LEU A 33 7.16 -6.47 -25.89
C LEU A 33 6.24 -5.81 -24.87
N GLU A 34 4.95 -5.96 -25.09
CA GLU A 34 3.90 -5.66 -24.12
C GLU A 34 2.94 -6.83 -23.98
N GLN A 35 2.39 -6.97 -22.78
CA GLN A 35 1.39 -7.98 -22.45
C GLN A 35 0.58 -7.46 -21.27
N ASN A 36 -0.63 -6.94 -21.51
CA ASN A 36 -1.35 -6.24 -20.44
C ASN A 36 -1.89 -7.19 -19.35
N THR A 37 -2.34 -8.38 -19.76
CA THR A 37 -2.92 -9.41 -18.89
C THR A 37 -2.18 -10.73 -19.02
N ASP A 38 -2.10 -11.47 -17.93
CA ASP A 38 -1.56 -12.82 -17.89
C ASP A 38 -2.40 -13.71 -18.83
N GLY A 39 -1.73 -14.43 -19.72
CA GLY A 39 -2.34 -15.34 -20.68
C GLY A 39 -2.78 -14.68 -22.00
N ALA A 40 -2.79 -13.36 -22.09
CA ALA A 40 -2.99 -12.68 -23.37
C ALA A 40 -1.81 -12.90 -24.32
N SER A 41 -2.07 -12.76 -25.62
CA SER A 41 -1.02 -12.77 -26.63
C SER A 41 -0.03 -11.64 -26.40
N VAL A 42 1.27 -11.96 -26.45
CA VAL A 42 2.34 -10.97 -26.39
C VAL A 42 2.33 -10.17 -27.68
N GLN A 43 2.42 -8.85 -27.56
CA GLN A 43 2.40 -7.90 -28.68
C GLN A 43 3.70 -7.12 -28.74
N GLN A 44 3.98 -6.51 -29.90
CA GLN A 44 5.04 -5.51 -30.00
C GLN A 44 4.56 -4.23 -29.29
N ILE A 45 5.41 -3.66 -28.45
CA ILE A 45 5.10 -2.40 -27.77
C ILE A 45 4.87 -1.29 -28.80
N ALA A 46 3.78 -0.54 -28.66
CA ALA A 46 3.51 0.59 -29.54
C ALA A 46 4.58 1.68 -29.38
N SER A 47 5.01 2.31 -30.49
CA SER A 47 6.03 3.37 -30.44
C SER A 47 5.62 4.55 -29.56
N SER A 48 4.33 4.88 -29.50
CA SER A 48 3.80 5.90 -28.59
C SER A 48 3.98 5.51 -27.13
N THR A 49 3.73 4.25 -26.78
CA THR A 49 3.93 3.73 -25.42
C THR A 49 5.41 3.78 -25.07
N PHE A 50 6.27 3.18 -25.90
CA PHE A 50 7.72 3.16 -25.70
C PHE A 50 8.31 4.57 -25.50
N ASN A 51 7.95 5.51 -26.36
CA ASN A 51 8.43 6.90 -26.27
C ASN A 51 7.88 7.67 -25.05
N SER A 52 6.84 7.14 -24.40
CA SER A 52 6.24 7.75 -23.20
C SER A 52 6.77 7.17 -21.89
N LEU A 53 7.64 6.15 -21.93
CA LEU A 53 8.27 5.57 -20.74
C LEU A 53 9.52 6.40 -20.38
N GLY A 54 9.59 6.84 -19.13
CA GLY A 54 10.72 7.62 -18.62
C GLY A 54 11.08 7.34 -17.16
N ASP A 55 10.65 6.21 -16.61
CA ASP A 55 11.06 5.81 -15.26
C ASP A 55 12.51 5.28 -15.22
N PRO A 56 13.19 5.30 -14.05
CA PRO A 56 14.60 4.90 -13.96
C PRO A 56 14.86 3.46 -14.36
N PHE A 57 13.93 2.53 -14.14
CA PHE A 57 14.13 1.14 -14.55
C PHE A 57 14.12 1.01 -16.08
N PHE A 58 13.20 1.72 -16.74
CA PHE A 58 13.21 1.82 -18.19
C PHE A 58 14.51 2.46 -18.72
N ASN A 59 14.88 3.63 -18.20
CA ASN A 59 16.03 4.38 -18.72
C ASN A 59 17.37 3.67 -18.50
N LEU A 60 17.56 3.01 -17.35
CA LEU A 60 18.84 2.36 -17.00
C LEU A 60 18.96 0.94 -17.55
N VAL A 61 17.85 0.27 -17.83
CA VAL A 61 17.84 -1.15 -18.24
C VAL A 61 17.05 -1.34 -19.53
N LEU A 62 15.73 -1.15 -19.49
CA LEU A 62 14.87 -1.66 -20.56
C LEU A 62 14.98 -0.90 -21.88
N LYS A 63 15.49 0.33 -21.87
CA LYS A 63 15.65 1.14 -23.09
C LYS A 63 16.72 0.60 -24.03
N GLU A 64 17.77 -0.03 -23.50
CA GLU A 64 18.92 -0.49 -24.29
C GLU A 64 19.35 -1.94 -24.00
N ARG A 65 18.94 -2.51 -22.87
CA ARG A 65 19.40 -3.81 -22.35
C ARG A 65 18.26 -4.70 -21.85
N ALA A 66 17.12 -4.70 -22.55
CA ALA A 66 16.00 -5.59 -22.26
C ALA A 66 16.30 -7.08 -22.54
N ASP A 67 17.48 -7.40 -23.08
CA ASP A 67 18.02 -8.77 -23.19
C ASP A 67 18.51 -9.32 -21.85
N VAL A 68 18.79 -8.46 -20.87
CA VAL A 68 19.33 -8.87 -19.57
C VAL A 68 18.23 -9.45 -18.69
N THR A 69 18.41 -10.71 -18.33
CA THR A 69 17.45 -11.49 -17.52
C THR A 69 18.04 -12.02 -16.21
N ASN A 70 19.36 -11.89 -16.01
CA ASN A 70 20.01 -12.23 -14.75
C ASN A 70 19.79 -11.12 -13.72
N LEU A 71 19.24 -11.48 -12.55
CA LEU A 71 18.88 -10.50 -11.51
C LEU A 71 20.08 -9.66 -11.05
N ALA A 72 21.25 -10.28 -10.83
CA ALA A 72 22.43 -9.55 -10.36
C ALA A 72 22.95 -8.56 -11.41
N GLU A 73 22.89 -8.91 -12.71
CA GLU A 73 23.24 -7.97 -13.78
C GLU A 73 22.24 -6.81 -13.86
N ILE A 74 20.93 -7.09 -13.73
CA ILE A 74 19.88 -6.05 -13.71
C ILE A 74 20.10 -5.07 -12.55
N GLU A 75 20.33 -5.58 -11.34
CA GLU A 75 20.59 -4.75 -10.15
C GLU A 75 21.83 -3.87 -10.34
N ASN A 76 22.90 -4.43 -10.92
CA ASN A 76 24.13 -3.68 -11.22
C ASN A 76 23.89 -2.58 -12.26
N LEU A 77 23.06 -2.84 -13.28
CA LEU A 77 22.67 -1.81 -14.26
C LEU A 77 21.85 -0.69 -13.62
N ILE A 78 21.01 -1.00 -12.64
CA ILE A 78 20.22 0.01 -11.91
C ILE A 78 21.11 0.80 -10.98
N LYS A 79 21.74 0.15 -10.00
CA LYS A 79 22.44 0.85 -8.90
C LYS A 79 23.77 1.48 -9.35
N GLY A 80 24.37 1.00 -10.43
CA GLY A 80 25.71 1.42 -10.84
C GLY A 80 26.77 1.07 -9.78
N GLN A 81 27.86 1.84 -9.73
CA GLN A 81 28.97 1.57 -8.81
C GLN A 81 28.74 2.05 -7.37
N LEU A 82 27.92 3.09 -7.20
CA LEU A 82 27.76 3.79 -5.92
C LEU A 82 26.37 3.61 -5.30
N GLY A 83 25.42 3.03 -6.05
CA GLY A 83 24.08 2.77 -5.55
C GLY A 83 24.04 1.58 -4.60
N GLN A 84 23.01 1.56 -3.76
CA GLN A 84 22.75 0.50 -2.80
C GLN A 84 21.45 -0.20 -3.14
N GLU A 85 21.42 -1.50 -2.91
CA GLU A 85 20.21 -2.31 -2.92
C GLU A 85 19.81 -2.64 -1.48
N ARG A 86 18.52 -2.78 -1.23
CA ARG A 86 17.97 -3.26 0.04
C ARG A 86 16.96 -4.36 -0.22
N THR A 87 16.97 -5.38 0.61
CA THR A 87 16.10 -6.55 0.51
C THR A 87 15.16 -6.60 1.71
N PHE A 88 13.87 -6.80 1.43
CA PHE A 88 12.82 -6.95 2.44
C PHE A 88 12.11 -8.26 2.21
N VAL A 89 11.77 -9.00 3.26
CA VAL A 89 11.14 -10.32 3.13
C VAL A 89 9.74 -10.31 3.73
N VAL A 90 8.79 -10.82 2.94
CA VAL A 90 7.37 -10.95 3.30
C VAL A 90 6.87 -12.34 2.98
N ASN A 91 6.08 -12.90 3.89
CA ASN A 91 5.31 -14.10 3.67
C ASN A 91 4.23 -14.28 4.76
N GLU A 92 3.06 -14.75 4.36
CA GLU A 92 1.94 -15.01 5.27
C GLU A 92 2.22 -16.19 6.21
N THR A 93 3.20 -17.04 5.87
CA THR A 93 3.75 -18.09 6.72
C THR A 93 5.14 -17.76 7.27
N ILE A 94 5.51 -16.47 7.37
CA ILE A 94 6.88 -16.08 7.78
C ILE A 94 7.29 -16.62 9.16
N VAL A 95 6.33 -16.96 10.02
CA VAL A 95 6.60 -17.59 11.32
C VAL A 95 6.96 -19.08 11.23
N ASP A 96 6.71 -19.73 10.08
CA ASP A 96 7.16 -21.09 9.83
C ASP A 96 8.66 -21.09 9.52
N THR A 97 9.46 -21.42 10.52
CA THR A 97 10.93 -21.39 10.41
C THR A 97 11.53 -22.57 9.64
N ARG A 98 10.72 -23.59 9.29
CA ARG A 98 11.23 -24.84 8.70
C ARG A 98 11.81 -24.59 7.30
N PRO A 99 13.00 -25.14 6.98
CA PRO A 99 13.58 -25.00 5.64
C PRO A 99 12.86 -25.88 4.60
N ILE A 100 12.14 -26.92 5.02
CA ILE A 100 11.37 -27.81 4.15
C ILE A 100 9.92 -27.81 4.61
N VAL A 101 8.99 -27.55 3.68
CA VAL A 101 7.54 -27.61 3.88
C VAL A 101 6.98 -28.54 2.80
N ASP A 102 6.22 -29.56 3.21
CA ASP A 102 5.62 -30.56 2.31
C ASP A 102 6.61 -31.20 1.32
N GLY A 103 7.84 -31.46 1.80
CA GLY A 103 8.90 -32.09 1.01
C GLY A 103 9.60 -31.16 0.01
N GLN A 104 9.28 -29.86 -0.01
CA GLN A 104 9.89 -28.86 -0.87
C GLN A 104 10.65 -27.79 -0.06
N PRO A 105 11.70 -27.17 -0.63
CA PRO A 105 12.29 -25.96 -0.07
C PRO A 105 11.24 -24.89 0.20
N ALA A 106 11.18 -24.41 1.44
CA ALA A 106 10.27 -23.34 1.83
C ALA A 106 10.53 -22.07 1.02
N SER A 107 9.48 -21.45 0.49
CA SER A 107 9.58 -20.27 -0.38
C SER A 107 9.21 -18.97 0.36
N ARG A 108 9.82 -17.86 -0.03
CA ARG A 108 9.52 -16.50 0.45
C ARG A 108 9.52 -15.52 -0.70
N ARG A 109 8.80 -14.42 -0.52
CA ARG A 109 8.88 -13.27 -1.40
C ARG A 109 9.88 -12.28 -0.84
N ALA A 110 10.72 -11.74 -1.71
CA ALA A 110 11.60 -10.62 -1.42
C ALA A 110 11.21 -9.41 -2.25
N LEU A 111 11.20 -8.24 -1.62
CA LEU A 111 11.16 -6.95 -2.31
C LEU A 111 12.54 -6.34 -2.34
N LEU A 112 12.94 -5.81 -3.50
CA LEU A 112 14.22 -5.17 -3.70
C LEU A 112 14.00 -3.70 -4.03
N THR A 113 14.69 -2.80 -3.35
CA THR A 113 14.65 -1.36 -3.63
C THR A 113 16.05 -0.82 -3.81
N PHE A 114 16.15 0.32 -4.51
CA PHE A 114 17.44 0.90 -4.88
C PHE A 114 17.55 2.35 -4.44
N THR A 115 18.74 2.75 -4.00
CA THR A 115 19.06 4.14 -3.67
C THR A 115 20.39 4.55 -4.29
N GLY A 116 20.56 5.82 -4.64
CA GLY A 116 21.79 6.35 -5.20
C GLY A 116 21.55 7.19 -6.45
N ASN A 117 22.56 7.28 -7.31
CA ASN A 117 22.48 8.00 -8.57
C ASN A 117 23.28 7.25 -9.64
N ASN A 118 22.67 7.02 -10.79
CA ASN A 118 23.30 6.30 -11.89
C ASN A 118 22.89 6.93 -13.23
N GLN A 119 23.86 7.27 -14.08
CA GLN A 119 23.64 7.88 -15.40
C GLN A 119 22.66 9.09 -15.43
N GLY A 120 22.61 9.87 -14.35
CA GLY A 120 21.70 11.01 -14.22
C GLY A 120 20.32 10.68 -13.63
N GLU A 121 20.01 9.40 -13.48
CA GLU A 121 18.83 8.94 -12.75
C GLU A 121 19.11 8.90 -11.26
N ARG A 122 18.34 9.67 -10.49
CA ARG A 122 18.33 9.57 -9.03
C ARG A 122 17.45 8.39 -8.63
N LEU A 123 18.02 7.43 -7.91
CA LEU A 123 17.30 6.31 -7.30
C LEU A 123 16.89 6.69 -5.88
N ASP A 124 15.60 6.90 -5.68
CA ASP A 124 14.98 7.26 -4.41
C ASP A 124 13.50 6.95 -4.57
N ARG A 125 12.96 6.01 -3.78
CA ARG A 125 11.53 5.64 -3.72
C ARG A 125 10.82 5.37 -5.08
N ASN A 126 11.58 5.04 -6.12
CA ASN A 126 11.10 5.06 -7.51
C ASN A 126 11.34 3.78 -8.32
N VAL A 127 12.07 2.78 -7.80
CA VAL A 127 12.19 1.46 -8.44
C VAL A 127 12.07 0.38 -7.37
N MET A 128 11.19 -0.58 -7.59
CA MET A 128 11.02 -1.74 -6.71
C MET A 128 10.77 -3.01 -7.51
N PHE A 129 11.43 -4.09 -7.11
CA PHE A 129 11.19 -5.43 -7.64
C PHE A 129 10.55 -6.34 -6.60
N SER A 130 9.74 -7.29 -7.08
CA SER A 130 9.21 -8.42 -6.34
C SER A 130 9.75 -9.71 -6.98
N VAL A 131 10.39 -10.54 -6.16
CA VAL A 131 11.01 -11.80 -6.56
C VAL A 131 10.74 -12.89 -5.54
N PHE A 132 10.83 -14.15 -5.93
CA PHE A 132 10.75 -15.29 -5.02
C PHE A 132 12.11 -15.96 -4.85
N PHE A 133 12.37 -16.45 -3.63
CA PHE A 133 13.52 -17.28 -3.29
C PHE A 133 13.08 -18.41 -2.37
N ASN A 134 13.94 -19.41 -2.16
CA ASN A 134 13.64 -20.52 -1.25
C ASN A 134 14.75 -20.73 -0.23
N SER A 135 14.54 -21.66 0.70
CA SER A 135 15.49 -21.98 1.77
C SER A 135 16.85 -22.49 1.31
N GLU A 136 16.95 -23.05 0.11
CA GLU A 136 18.18 -23.61 -0.45
C GLU A 136 18.99 -22.58 -1.24
N ASN A 137 18.33 -21.71 -2.00
CA ASN A 137 18.99 -20.69 -2.82
C ASN A 137 18.16 -19.41 -3.01
N PHE A 138 18.86 -18.34 -3.36
CA PHE A 138 18.31 -17.12 -3.96
C PHE A 138 18.64 -17.19 -5.46
N PRO A 139 17.83 -17.89 -6.27
CA PRO A 139 18.22 -18.28 -7.62
C PRO A 139 18.19 -17.09 -8.57
N ASP A 140 18.80 -17.27 -9.74
CA ASP A 140 18.43 -16.47 -10.90
C ASP A 140 16.95 -16.69 -11.17
N VAL A 141 16.19 -15.62 -11.00
CA VAL A 141 14.74 -15.60 -10.87
C VAL A 141 14.03 -16.10 -12.12
N GLN A 142 12.96 -16.87 -11.93
CA GLN A 142 12.06 -17.30 -13.02
C GLN A 142 11.05 -16.22 -13.42
N SER A 143 10.80 -15.28 -12.51
CA SER A 143 10.03 -14.10 -12.78
C SER A 143 10.47 -12.92 -11.91
N ILE A 144 10.34 -11.71 -12.47
CA ILE A 144 10.46 -10.45 -11.72
C ILE A 144 9.23 -9.64 -12.04
N GLU A 145 8.56 -9.14 -11.01
CA GLU A 145 7.61 -8.04 -11.16
C GLU A 145 8.28 -6.75 -10.74
N ALA A 146 8.18 -5.73 -11.57
CA ALA A 146 8.88 -4.48 -11.37
C ALA A 146 7.93 -3.30 -11.52
N LEU A 147 8.13 -2.28 -10.67
CA LEU A 147 7.53 -0.98 -10.84
C LEU A 147 8.59 0.12 -10.88
N GLY A 148 8.32 1.15 -11.68
CA GLY A 148 9.16 2.33 -11.84
C GLY A 148 8.33 3.62 -11.81
N TRP A 149 8.75 4.64 -11.06
CA TRP A 149 8.11 5.95 -11.05
C TRP A 149 8.64 6.82 -12.18
N ASP A 150 7.75 7.23 -13.08
CA ASP A 150 8.01 8.18 -14.14
C ASP A 150 7.71 9.59 -13.64
N SER A 151 8.76 10.34 -13.29
CA SER A 151 8.62 11.69 -12.74
C SER A 151 8.11 12.72 -13.75
N GLN A 152 8.30 12.47 -15.04
CA GLN A 152 7.86 13.38 -16.11
C GLN A 152 6.34 13.22 -16.33
N GLN A 153 5.86 11.98 -16.33
CA GLN A 153 4.46 11.66 -16.55
C GLN A 153 3.64 11.58 -15.25
N GLY A 154 4.28 11.57 -14.08
CA GLY A 154 3.60 11.53 -12.79
C GLY A 154 2.89 10.20 -12.50
N ARG A 155 3.44 9.08 -12.98
CA ARG A 155 2.80 7.75 -12.93
C ARG A 155 3.79 6.64 -12.62
N TYR A 156 3.29 5.51 -12.13
CA TYR A 156 4.06 4.26 -12.10
C TYR A 156 3.89 3.49 -13.41
N ASN A 157 4.97 2.92 -13.91
CA ASN A 157 4.98 1.93 -14.98
C ASN A 157 5.27 0.54 -14.38
N TYR A 158 4.57 -0.48 -14.88
CA TYR A 158 4.68 -1.85 -14.41
C TYR A 158 5.26 -2.75 -15.49
N TYR A 159 6.22 -3.58 -15.10
CA TYR A 159 6.93 -4.49 -15.99
C TYR A 159 6.98 -5.88 -15.37
N LYS A 160 7.09 -6.90 -16.23
CA LYS A 160 7.29 -8.28 -15.80
C LYS A 160 8.32 -8.96 -16.68
N LEU A 161 9.26 -9.66 -16.04
CA LEU A 161 10.14 -10.62 -16.67
C LEU A 161 9.55 -12.00 -16.42
N ASP A 162 9.18 -12.73 -17.47
CA ASP A 162 8.73 -14.12 -17.37
C ASP A 162 8.78 -14.82 -18.74
N GLN A 163 8.38 -16.10 -18.79
CA GLN A 163 8.27 -16.88 -20.04
C GLN A 163 6.86 -16.88 -20.66
N GLN A 164 5.89 -16.18 -20.07
CA GLN A 164 4.49 -16.28 -20.48
C GLN A 164 4.26 -15.69 -21.87
N GLY A 165 3.80 -16.50 -22.83
CA GLY A 165 3.70 -16.04 -24.23
C GLY A 165 5.04 -15.90 -24.95
N THR A 166 6.16 -16.25 -24.29
CA THR A 166 7.49 -16.45 -24.91
C THR A 166 8.12 -17.77 -24.41
N PRO A 167 7.53 -18.94 -24.71
CA PRO A 167 7.95 -20.21 -24.11
C PRO A 167 9.44 -20.50 -24.32
N GLY A 168 10.12 -20.96 -23.27
CA GLY A 168 11.54 -21.29 -23.30
C GLY A 168 12.49 -20.10 -23.25
N ARG A 169 11.97 -18.86 -23.13
CA ARG A 169 12.78 -17.64 -23.02
C ARG A 169 12.16 -16.62 -22.07
N LEU A 170 12.91 -16.21 -21.06
CA LEU A 170 12.56 -15.05 -20.25
C LEU A 170 12.59 -13.78 -21.10
N SER A 171 11.55 -12.95 -21.02
CA SER A 171 11.53 -11.67 -21.70
C SER A 171 10.81 -10.60 -20.88
N TRP A 172 11.35 -9.38 -20.91
CA TRP A 172 10.72 -8.22 -20.32
C TRP A 172 9.51 -7.78 -21.13
N LYS A 173 8.42 -7.49 -20.42
CA LYS A 173 7.17 -6.98 -20.99
C LYS A 173 6.72 -5.77 -20.20
N PHE A 174 6.32 -4.72 -20.92
CA PHE A 174 5.47 -3.70 -20.34
C PHE A 174 4.10 -4.30 -20.03
N ARG A 175 3.58 -4.05 -18.83
CA ARG A 175 2.33 -4.64 -18.34
C ARG A 175 1.22 -3.62 -18.21
N ASN A 176 1.51 -2.45 -17.62
CA ASN A 176 0.54 -1.35 -17.53
C ASN A 176 1.21 -0.09 -16.97
N SER A 177 0.42 0.97 -16.81
CA SER A 177 0.77 2.13 -15.98
C SER A 177 -0.31 2.40 -14.93
N SER A 178 -0.02 3.24 -13.95
CA SER A 178 -0.99 3.67 -12.93
C SER A 178 -2.09 4.60 -13.46
N VAL A 179 -2.03 4.99 -14.74
CA VAL A 179 -3.01 5.87 -15.37
C VAL A 179 -4.40 5.24 -15.27
N GLN A 180 -5.33 5.94 -14.63
CA GLN A 180 -6.72 5.51 -14.45
C GLN A 180 -6.90 4.13 -13.80
N ALA A 181 -5.90 3.62 -13.08
CA ALA A 181 -5.98 2.33 -12.39
C ALA A 181 -7.19 2.25 -11.45
N ASP A 182 -7.53 3.37 -10.80
CA ASP A 182 -8.67 3.49 -9.88
C ASP A 182 -10.05 3.40 -10.56
N LEU A 183 -10.13 3.50 -11.90
CA LEU A 183 -11.38 3.41 -12.67
C LEU A 183 -11.65 2.00 -13.21
N LEU A 184 -10.67 1.09 -13.11
CA LEU A 184 -10.81 -0.26 -13.64
C LEU A 184 -11.82 -1.08 -12.83
N GLN A 185 -12.71 -1.74 -13.56
CA GLN A 185 -13.66 -2.71 -13.04
C GLN A 185 -12.98 -4.06 -12.71
N PRO A 186 -13.58 -4.90 -11.84
CA PRO A 186 -13.00 -6.19 -11.45
C PRO A 186 -12.48 -7.03 -12.62
N ALA A 187 -13.29 -7.20 -13.67
CA ALA A 187 -12.93 -8.01 -14.83
C ALA A 187 -11.74 -7.46 -15.63
N GLN A 188 -11.53 -6.14 -15.62
CA GLN A 188 -10.42 -5.48 -16.33
C GLN A 188 -9.09 -5.61 -15.57
N ARG A 189 -9.15 -5.92 -14.28
CA ARG A 189 -7.97 -6.07 -13.42
C ARG A 189 -7.38 -7.47 -13.48
N SER A 190 -8.22 -8.49 -13.68
CA SER A 190 -7.82 -9.89 -13.62
C SER A 190 -6.59 -10.19 -14.50
N GLY A 191 -5.55 -10.77 -13.90
CA GLY A 191 -4.29 -11.10 -14.58
C GLY A 191 -3.39 -9.89 -14.89
N THR A 192 -3.70 -8.70 -14.40
CA THR A 192 -2.84 -7.50 -14.54
C THR A 192 -2.12 -7.20 -13.23
N CYS A 193 -1.04 -6.40 -13.29
CA CYS A 193 -0.43 -5.84 -12.07
C CYS A 193 -1.40 -4.94 -11.28
N LEU A 194 -2.40 -4.35 -11.96
CA LEU A 194 -3.42 -3.48 -11.36
C LEU A 194 -4.51 -4.27 -10.60
N GLN A 195 -4.41 -5.60 -10.57
CA GLN A 195 -5.16 -6.45 -9.66
C GLN A 195 -4.80 -6.15 -8.20
N CYS A 196 -3.51 -6.09 -7.88
CA CYS A 196 -3.05 -5.77 -6.53
C CYS A 196 -2.82 -4.27 -6.33
N HIS A 197 -2.36 -3.56 -7.36
CA HIS A 197 -2.13 -2.11 -7.33
C HIS A 197 -3.40 -1.33 -7.64
N ILE A 198 -4.42 -1.46 -6.78
CA ILE A 198 -5.80 -1.05 -7.06
C ILE A 198 -5.90 0.42 -7.50
N ASN A 199 -5.26 1.31 -6.72
CA ASN A 199 -5.21 2.74 -6.99
C ASN A 199 -4.11 3.16 -7.98
N GLY A 200 -3.21 2.24 -8.34
CA GLY A 200 -2.02 2.49 -9.15
C GLY A 200 -0.77 2.92 -8.37
N ALA A 201 -0.84 2.96 -7.03
CA ALA A 201 0.31 3.23 -6.16
C ALA A 201 1.06 1.91 -5.80
N PRO A 202 2.29 1.97 -5.28
CA PRO A 202 2.95 0.82 -4.66
C PRO A 202 2.16 0.35 -3.44
N VAL A 203 2.08 -0.97 -3.25
CA VAL A 203 1.26 -1.58 -2.20
C VAL A 203 2.14 -2.25 -1.16
N MET A 204 1.88 -1.94 0.11
CA MET A 204 2.30 -2.69 1.28
C MET A 204 1.09 -2.74 2.20
N LYS A 205 0.57 -3.94 2.46
CA LYS A 205 -0.70 -4.13 3.17
C LYS A 205 -0.60 -3.68 4.62
N GLU A 206 0.57 -3.79 5.21
CA GLU A 206 0.85 -3.51 6.61
C GLU A 206 1.77 -2.30 6.67
N LEU A 207 1.21 -1.13 6.96
CA LEU A 207 1.95 0.13 7.06
C LEU A 207 1.98 0.64 8.49
N ALA A 208 1.76 -0.23 9.46
CA ALA A 208 1.86 0.11 10.85
C ALA A 208 2.47 -1.05 11.61
N PHE A 209 3.28 -0.71 12.60
CA PHE A 209 3.79 -1.65 13.58
C PHE A 209 2.63 -2.51 14.12
N PRO A 210 2.75 -3.85 14.14
CA PRO A 210 4.00 -4.64 14.11
C PRO A 210 4.36 -5.41 12.82
N TRP A 211 3.67 -5.25 11.69
CA TRP A 211 3.94 -6.03 10.45
C TRP A 211 3.97 -7.56 10.66
N ASN A 212 2.79 -8.16 10.79
CA ASN A 212 2.51 -9.59 10.93
C ASN A 212 3.29 -10.49 9.96
N ASN A 213 3.33 -10.13 8.68
CA ASN A 213 3.83 -11.03 7.63
C ASN A 213 5.25 -10.68 7.17
N TRP A 214 5.93 -9.75 7.83
CA TRP A 214 7.22 -9.23 7.39
C TRP A 214 8.35 -9.53 8.36
N HIS A 215 9.55 -9.67 7.82
CA HIS A 215 10.75 -9.50 8.63
C HIS A 215 10.81 -8.04 9.09
N SER A 216 10.88 -7.82 10.40
CA SER A 216 10.89 -6.48 11.00
C SER A 216 11.58 -6.51 12.36
N PHE A 217 11.73 -5.35 13.01
CA PHE A 217 12.14 -5.32 14.41
C PHE A 217 11.12 -5.98 15.36
N ALA A 218 9.84 -6.09 14.95
CA ALA A 218 8.78 -6.68 15.76
C ALA A 218 8.73 -8.21 15.62
N PHE A 219 9.02 -8.73 14.43
CA PHE A 219 9.20 -10.15 14.17
C PHE A 219 10.51 -10.38 13.40
N ASN A 220 11.57 -10.70 14.14
CA ASN A 220 12.87 -10.95 13.54
C ASN A 220 12.97 -12.40 13.04
N ALA A 221 12.77 -12.57 11.72
CA ALA A 221 12.96 -13.82 10.99
C ALA A 221 14.45 -14.25 10.84
N ASN A 222 15.19 -14.40 11.95
CA ASN A 222 16.61 -14.76 11.95
C ASN A 222 16.93 -16.10 11.27
N TYR A 223 15.96 -17.02 11.20
CA TYR A 223 16.12 -18.31 10.51
C TYR A 223 16.51 -18.14 9.03
N LEU A 224 16.11 -17.02 8.39
CA LEU A 224 16.49 -16.69 7.02
C LEU A 224 18.01 -16.59 6.83
N ARG A 225 18.73 -16.15 7.88
CA ARG A 225 20.20 -16.01 7.88
C ARG A 225 20.92 -17.23 8.45
N LEU A 226 20.34 -17.85 9.47
CA LEU A 226 21.03 -18.88 10.27
C LEU A 226 20.73 -20.30 9.82
N ASP A 227 19.47 -20.58 9.44
CA ASP A 227 18.99 -21.94 9.25
C ASP A 227 18.83 -22.28 7.75
N TRP A 228 18.65 -21.26 6.91
CA TRP A 228 18.47 -21.40 5.47
C TRP A 228 19.81 -21.24 4.73
N LYS A 229 20.09 -22.11 3.76
CA LYS A 229 21.31 -22.01 2.93
C LYS A 229 21.32 -20.73 2.09
N ALA A 230 20.15 -20.27 1.67
CA ALA A 230 19.98 -18.97 1.00
C ALA A 230 20.45 -17.78 1.86
N GLY A 231 20.55 -17.96 3.19
CA GLY A 231 21.08 -16.97 4.13
C GLY A 231 22.52 -16.54 3.87
N THR A 232 23.29 -17.32 3.10
CA THR A 232 24.66 -16.97 2.67
C THR A 232 24.72 -16.00 1.48
N ASN A 233 23.60 -15.80 0.78
CA ASN A 233 23.53 -14.83 -0.33
C ASN A 233 23.62 -13.40 0.22
N SER A 234 24.35 -12.50 -0.46
CA SER A 234 24.54 -11.12 0.00
C SER A 234 23.22 -10.36 0.22
N ARG A 235 22.17 -10.65 -0.57
CA ARG A 235 20.83 -10.05 -0.38
C ARG A 235 20.24 -10.33 0.99
N ILE A 236 20.52 -11.51 1.56
CA ILE A 236 20.02 -11.91 2.89
C ILE A 236 21.06 -11.63 3.98
N ALA A 237 22.32 -11.98 3.73
CA ALA A 237 23.41 -11.85 4.68
C ALA A 237 23.76 -10.39 5.02
N GLN A 238 23.69 -9.50 4.03
CA GLN A 238 24.18 -8.12 4.14
C GLN A 238 23.09 -7.08 3.92
N ASN A 239 22.17 -7.32 2.98
CA ASN A 239 21.21 -6.29 2.53
C ASN A 239 19.78 -6.48 3.08
N LEU A 240 19.56 -7.48 3.94
CA LEU A 240 18.25 -7.72 4.56
C LEU A 240 17.94 -6.63 5.59
N GLU A 241 16.85 -5.91 5.35
CA GLU A 241 16.33 -4.82 6.17
C GLU A 241 14.90 -5.13 6.64
N GLY A 242 14.47 -4.46 7.70
CA GLY A 242 13.14 -4.63 8.27
C GLY A 242 12.04 -3.86 7.53
N ALA A 243 10.80 -4.33 7.65
CA ALA A 243 9.59 -3.73 7.08
C ALA A 243 9.44 -2.25 7.42
N GLU A 244 9.83 -1.85 8.63
CA GLU A 244 9.81 -0.46 9.09
C GLU A 244 10.65 0.47 8.19
N VAL A 245 11.75 -0.04 7.62
CA VAL A 245 12.63 0.73 6.73
C VAL A 245 11.99 0.84 5.34
N LEU A 246 11.33 -0.22 4.85
CA LEU A 246 10.57 -0.18 3.59
C LEU A 246 9.39 0.78 3.68
N GLU A 247 8.61 0.68 4.75
CA GLU A 247 7.46 1.55 5.02
C GLU A 247 7.88 3.03 4.99
N THR A 248 8.88 3.39 5.80
CA THR A 248 9.24 4.79 6.06
C THR A 248 10.04 5.42 4.92
N ASN A 249 10.94 4.67 4.28
CA ASN A 249 11.82 5.23 3.27
C ASN A 249 11.28 5.08 1.85
N PHE A 250 10.47 4.05 1.57
CA PHE A 250 9.97 3.78 0.23
C PHE A 250 8.45 3.96 0.14
N ILE A 251 7.66 3.10 0.79
CA ILE A 251 6.23 2.94 0.47
C ILE A 251 5.41 4.19 0.80
N ARG A 252 5.47 4.70 2.03
CA ARG A 252 4.67 5.89 2.38
C ARG A 252 5.08 7.13 1.58
N PRO A 253 6.38 7.45 1.42
CA PRO A 253 6.79 8.56 0.56
C PRO A 253 6.38 8.39 -0.91
N ALA A 254 6.47 7.17 -1.45
CA ALA A 254 6.03 6.85 -2.81
C ALA A 254 4.52 7.07 -3.00
N ILE A 255 3.71 6.62 -2.04
CA ILE A 255 2.26 6.89 -2.02
C ILE A 255 1.97 8.39 -1.94
N ASN A 256 2.70 9.12 -1.08
CA ASN A 256 2.51 10.56 -0.94
C ASN A 256 2.82 11.29 -2.25
N GLN A 257 3.92 10.94 -2.91
CA GLN A 257 4.31 11.47 -4.22
C GLN A 257 3.25 11.16 -5.30
N PHE A 258 2.73 9.93 -5.31
CA PHE A 258 1.67 9.51 -6.23
C PHE A 258 0.39 10.32 -6.04
N ASN A 259 -0.06 10.46 -4.79
CA ASN A 259 -1.26 11.22 -4.46
C ASN A 259 -1.11 12.71 -4.80
N GLU A 260 0.09 13.28 -4.62
CA GLU A 260 0.35 14.67 -4.98
C GLU A 260 0.11 14.89 -6.48
N LYS A 261 0.58 13.96 -7.32
CA LYS A 261 0.32 14.00 -8.76
C LYS A 261 -1.15 13.81 -9.11
N LYS A 262 -1.86 12.91 -8.45
CA LYS A 262 -3.32 12.76 -8.64
C LYS A 262 -4.11 14.02 -8.31
N VAL A 263 -3.76 14.71 -7.22
CA VAL A 263 -4.37 15.99 -6.86
C VAL A 263 -4.05 17.03 -7.94
N GLU A 264 -2.81 17.07 -8.40
CA GLU A 264 -2.36 17.97 -9.47
C GLU A 264 -3.09 17.77 -10.80
N GLU A 265 -3.34 16.53 -11.21
CA GLU A 265 -4.07 16.18 -12.43
C GLU A 265 -5.55 16.57 -12.36
N SER A 266 -6.10 16.67 -11.15
CA SER A 266 -7.51 16.99 -10.92
C SER A 266 -7.79 18.49 -10.89
N ILE A 267 -6.76 19.34 -11.03
CA ILE A 267 -6.88 20.79 -11.06
C ILE A 267 -6.83 21.27 -12.52
N ALA A 268 -7.68 22.23 -12.89
CA ALA A 268 -7.69 22.85 -14.20
C ALA A 268 -6.34 23.52 -14.52
N ARG A 269 -5.79 23.31 -15.72
CA ARG A 269 -4.44 23.77 -16.11
C ARG A 269 -4.42 24.48 -17.46
N ASN A 270 -3.49 25.41 -17.58
CA ASN A 270 -3.10 26.04 -18.84
C ASN A 270 -2.31 25.06 -19.73
N ASN A 271 -2.09 25.43 -20.99
CA ASN A 271 -1.29 24.63 -21.93
C ASN A 271 0.17 24.42 -21.49
N ASP A 272 0.71 25.30 -20.65
CA ASP A 272 2.06 25.17 -20.07
C ASP A 272 2.09 24.29 -18.80
N GLY A 273 0.95 23.73 -18.42
CA GLY A 273 0.79 22.90 -17.24
C GLY A 273 0.61 23.68 -15.93
N SER A 274 0.63 25.01 -15.92
CA SER A 274 0.37 25.78 -14.69
C SER A 274 -1.12 25.71 -14.29
N PRO A 275 -1.46 25.70 -12.98
CA PRO A 275 -2.86 25.77 -12.55
C PRO A 275 -3.55 27.03 -13.07
N ILE A 276 -4.79 26.90 -13.53
CA ILE A 276 -5.64 28.04 -13.88
C ILE A 276 -6.09 28.70 -12.58
N ALA A 277 -5.76 29.98 -12.40
CA ALA A 277 -6.22 30.80 -11.30
C ALA A 277 -7.21 31.86 -11.81
N ASN A 278 -8.36 31.96 -11.13
CA ASN A 278 -9.35 33.02 -11.33
C ASN A 278 -8.82 34.36 -10.81
N PRO A 279 -9.44 35.50 -11.18
CA PRO A 279 -9.01 36.83 -10.71
C PRO A 279 -8.98 36.99 -9.17
N ASP A 280 -9.78 36.20 -8.46
CA ASP A 280 -9.83 36.17 -6.99
C ASP A 280 -8.84 35.18 -6.35
N GLY A 281 -7.94 34.58 -7.15
CA GLY A 281 -6.96 33.59 -6.71
C GLY A 281 -7.49 32.16 -6.57
N SER A 282 -8.80 31.94 -6.77
CA SER A 282 -9.36 30.58 -6.71
C SER A 282 -8.90 29.71 -7.88
N GLN A 283 -8.85 28.40 -7.65
CA GLN A 283 -8.58 27.38 -8.66
C GLN A 283 -9.79 26.45 -8.79
N GLN A 284 -9.86 25.68 -9.87
CA GLN A 284 -10.96 24.77 -10.15
C GLN A 284 -10.50 23.31 -10.14
N VAL A 285 -11.26 22.46 -9.45
CA VAL A 285 -11.19 20.99 -9.57
C VAL A 285 -12.05 20.54 -10.75
N THR A 286 -11.55 19.61 -11.57
CA THR A 286 -12.21 19.12 -12.79
C THR A 286 -12.78 17.70 -12.70
N GLN A 287 -12.37 16.94 -11.69
CA GLN A 287 -12.77 15.54 -11.46
C GLN A 287 -13.17 15.30 -9.99
N GLY A 288 -14.01 16.18 -9.43
CA GLY A 288 -14.34 16.24 -8.01
C GLY A 288 -14.83 14.92 -7.42
N LYS A 289 -15.74 14.22 -8.12
CA LYS A 289 -16.25 12.93 -7.64
C LYS A 289 -15.15 11.86 -7.56
N ARG A 290 -14.30 11.77 -8.60
CA ARG A 290 -13.17 10.83 -8.60
C ARG A 290 -12.13 11.18 -7.54
N LEU A 291 -11.80 12.48 -7.41
CA LEU A 291 -10.80 12.99 -6.47
C LEU A 291 -11.20 12.74 -5.01
N LEU A 292 -12.49 12.90 -4.69
CA LEU A 292 -12.99 12.76 -3.32
C LEU A 292 -13.46 11.34 -2.97
N ARG A 293 -13.44 10.39 -3.92
CA ARG A 293 -13.86 9.01 -3.68
C ARG A 293 -13.21 8.37 -2.44
N PRO A 294 -11.90 8.53 -2.16
CA PRO A 294 -11.25 8.03 -0.94
C PRO A 294 -11.86 8.50 0.40
N LEU A 295 -12.59 9.61 0.41
CA LEU A 295 -13.26 10.12 1.62
C LEU A 295 -14.58 9.37 1.91
N PHE A 296 -15.22 8.83 0.88
CA PHE A 296 -16.56 8.25 0.94
C PHE A 296 -16.56 6.72 0.80
N GLU A 297 -15.60 6.17 0.08
CA GLU A 297 -15.51 4.75 -0.26
C GLU A 297 -14.16 4.17 0.14
N THR A 298 -14.15 2.89 0.55
CA THR A 298 -12.91 2.14 0.75
C THR A 298 -12.33 1.77 -0.60
N THR A 299 -11.38 2.58 -1.10
CA THR A 299 -10.74 2.32 -2.40
C THR A 299 -9.58 1.33 -2.30
N GLU A 300 -9.00 1.25 -1.10
CA GLU A 300 -7.96 0.31 -0.70
C GLU A 300 -8.02 0.15 0.83
N PHE A 301 -7.36 -0.86 1.39
CA PHE A 301 -7.25 -1.04 2.83
C PHE A 301 -5.81 -1.34 3.23
N ASN A 302 -5.48 -0.98 4.47
CA ASN A 302 -4.31 -1.51 5.16
C ASN A 302 -4.73 -2.51 6.24
N LEU A 303 -3.76 -3.21 6.82
CA LEU A 303 -3.94 -4.16 7.90
C LEU A 303 -3.19 -3.66 9.13
N ILE A 304 -3.87 -3.75 10.27
CA ILE A 304 -3.35 -3.37 11.58
C ILE A 304 -3.58 -4.50 12.57
N SER A 305 -2.71 -4.60 13.55
CA SER A 305 -2.89 -5.48 14.70
C SER A 305 -2.45 -4.77 15.98
N ASN A 306 -2.75 -5.40 17.12
CA ASN A 306 -2.04 -5.13 18.34
C ASN A 306 -0.58 -5.66 18.24
N ASN A 307 0.30 -5.28 19.15
CA ASN A 307 1.70 -5.70 19.18
C ASN A 307 2.00 -6.97 20.00
N GLN A 308 0.99 -7.60 20.58
CA GLN A 308 1.13 -8.88 21.27
C GLN A 308 1.12 -10.02 20.26
N GLN A 309 2.24 -10.75 20.17
CA GLN A 309 2.31 -11.99 19.38
C GLN A 309 1.39 -13.07 19.99
N VAL A 310 0.77 -13.88 19.14
CA VAL A 310 -0.17 -14.93 19.58
C VAL A 310 0.51 -16.29 19.80
N GLY A 311 1.79 -16.42 19.50
CA GLY A 311 2.56 -17.64 19.75
C GLY A 311 2.00 -18.88 19.02
N ASN A 312 1.72 -19.94 19.77
CA ASN A 312 1.18 -21.21 19.26
C ASN A 312 -0.29 -21.14 18.81
N LEU A 313 -0.97 -20.00 19.00
CA LEU A 313 -2.29 -19.75 18.43
C LEU A 313 -2.20 -19.40 16.93
N HIS A 314 -1.00 -19.19 16.40
CA HIS A 314 -0.77 -19.10 14.96
C HIS A 314 -0.53 -20.50 14.38
N PRO A 315 -1.25 -20.91 13.33
CA PRO A 315 -1.26 -22.32 12.89
C PRO A 315 0.06 -22.79 12.28
N PHE A 316 0.92 -21.86 11.85
CA PHE A 316 2.24 -22.15 11.28
C PHE A 316 3.39 -21.90 12.26
N SER A 317 3.11 -21.37 13.45
CA SER A 317 4.17 -21.06 14.41
C SER A 317 4.64 -22.34 15.11
N ASN A 318 5.94 -22.42 15.35
CA ASN A 318 6.56 -23.44 16.21
C ASN A 318 6.96 -22.88 17.59
N THR A 319 6.58 -21.63 17.90
CA THR A 319 6.86 -21.04 19.22
C THR A 319 5.96 -21.66 20.29
N PRO A 320 6.47 -22.02 21.48
CA PRO A 320 5.69 -22.71 22.52
C PRO A 320 4.76 -21.79 23.33
N THR A 321 4.74 -20.48 23.07
CA THR A 321 3.98 -19.50 23.87
C THR A 321 2.46 -19.69 23.67
N PRO A 322 1.65 -19.84 24.74
CA PRO A 322 0.24 -20.23 24.64
C PRO A 322 -0.74 -19.13 24.23
N GLY A 323 -0.26 -18.04 23.63
CA GLY A 323 -1.04 -16.82 23.35
C GLY A 323 -0.32 -15.51 23.71
N PRO A 324 -1.03 -14.38 23.64
CA PRO A 324 -0.55 -13.09 24.13
C PRO A 324 -0.06 -13.15 25.59
N PHE A 325 1.03 -12.46 25.92
CA PHE A 325 1.58 -12.42 27.28
C PHE A 325 1.07 -11.25 28.12
N ALA A 326 0.52 -10.22 27.48
CA ALA A 326 -0.12 -9.07 28.12
C ALA A 326 -1.47 -8.76 27.46
N ASP A 327 -2.17 -7.77 28.00
CA ASP A 327 -3.44 -7.31 27.45
C ASP A 327 -3.29 -6.87 25.98
N VAL A 328 -4.18 -7.40 25.14
CA VAL A 328 -4.31 -7.01 23.74
C VAL A 328 -5.10 -5.71 23.70
N LYS A 329 -4.42 -4.60 23.39
CA LYS A 329 -5.06 -3.31 23.11
C LYS A 329 -5.64 -3.31 21.70
N ILE A 330 -6.95 -3.16 21.57
CA ILE A 330 -7.60 -3.07 20.26
C ILE A 330 -7.15 -1.78 19.55
N PRO A 331 -6.67 -1.82 18.29
CA PRO A 331 -6.19 -0.63 17.58
C PRO A 331 -7.23 0.49 17.51
N ASN A 332 -6.81 1.75 17.62
CA ASN A 332 -7.74 2.90 17.51
C ASN A 332 -8.48 2.93 16.17
N THR A 333 -7.79 2.56 15.09
CA THR A 333 -8.31 2.52 13.72
C THR A 333 -9.35 1.42 13.48
N PHE A 334 -9.49 0.47 14.40
CA PHE A 334 -10.60 -0.47 14.40
C PHE A 334 -11.93 0.20 14.74
N PHE A 335 -11.93 1.22 15.60
CA PHE A 335 -13.18 1.85 16.03
C PHE A 335 -13.66 2.92 15.04
N LEU A 336 -12.72 3.71 14.51
CA LEU A 336 -12.99 4.85 13.64
C LEU A 336 -11.73 5.20 12.83
N ASN A 337 -11.80 6.13 11.87
CA ASN A 337 -10.61 6.56 11.13
C ASN A 337 -9.69 7.48 11.98
N ALA A 338 -9.03 6.90 12.98
CA ALA A 338 -8.26 7.63 13.99
C ALA A 338 -7.07 8.39 13.40
N ASN A 339 -6.54 7.85 12.29
CA ASN A 339 -5.47 8.44 11.50
C ASN A 339 -5.86 9.82 10.95
N LEU A 340 -7.03 9.94 10.31
CA LEU A 340 -7.50 11.22 9.77
C LEU A 340 -8.12 12.14 10.83
N ILE A 341 -8.81 11.57 11.83
CA ILE A 341 -9.51 12.34 12.88
C ILE A 341 -8.53 12.93 13.92
N GLY A 342 -7.63 12.12 14.46
CA GLY A 342 -6.71 12.52 15.52
C GLY A 342 -5.29 12.82 15.03
N GLY A 343 -4.80 12.06 14.03
CA GLY A 343 -3.41 12.16 13.55
C GLY A 343 -2.45 11.19 14.23
N SER A 344 -2.75 9.88 14.24
CA SER A 344 -1.95 8.84 14.91
C SER A 344 -0.63 8.46 14.23
N THR A 345 -0.34 8.94 13.02
CA THR A 345 0.88 8.56 12.30
C THR A 345 1.71 9.79 11.91
N PRO A 346 3.05 9.77 12.09
CA PRO A 346 3.92 10.90 11.74
C PRO A 346 3.92 11.29 10.25
N THR A 347 3.31 10.47 9.41
CA THR A 347 3.42 10.50 7.95
C THR A 347 2.14 10.95 7.25
N ILE A 348 1.04 11.11 7.99
CA ILE A 348 -0.14 11.84 7.53
C ILE A 348 0.13 13.31 7.78
N SER A 349 0.22 14.09 6.71
CA SER A 349 0.62 15.49 6.76
C SER A 349 -0.39 16.42 7.44
N GLN A 350 -1.63 15.97 7.65
CA GLN A 350 -2.72 16.74 8.25
C GLN A 350 -3.84 15.84 8.79
N SER A 351 -4.34 16.16 9.99
CA SER A 351 -5.53 15.54 10.60
C SER A 351 -6.56 16.60 11.04
N LEU A 352 -7.69 16.18 11.60
CA LEU A 352 -8.70 17.08 12.18
C LEU A 352 -8.37 17.56 13.60
N GLY A 353 -7.31 17.03 14.22
CA GLY A 353 -6.86 17.46 15.55
C GLY A 353 -7.77 17.04 16.72
N ILE A 354 -8.64 16.04 16.53
CA ILE A 354 -9.53 15.52 17.58
C ILE A 354 -8.81 14.37 18.30
N ALA A 355 -7.98 14.73 19.28
CA ALA A 355 -7.09 13.79 19.97
C ALA A 355 -7.83 12.65 20.70
N GLU A 356 -9.09 12.84 21.09
CA GLU A 356 -9.91 11.81 21.73
C GLU A 356 -10.07 10.54 20.88
N SER A 357 -9.92 10.65 19.56
CA SER A 357 -9.96 9.50 18.66
C SER A 357 -8.81 8.50 18.87
N LEU A 358 -7.78 8.89 19.62
CA LEU A 358 -6.59 8.08 19.89
C LEU A 358 -6.66 7.30 21.21
N ASN A 359 -7.74 7.45 21.98
CA ASN A 359 -7.85 6.90 23.34
C ASN A 359 -8.50 5.50 23.40
N PHE A 360 -9.06 5.00 22.29
CA PHE A 360 -9.80 3.74 22.28
C PHE A 360 -8.94 2.54 22.71
N SER A 361 -7.69 2.48 22.27
CA SER A 361 -6.75 1.39 22.58
C SER A 361 -6.39 1.29 24.07
N ASP A 362 -6.48 2.39 24.81
CA ASP A 362 -6.25 2.38 26.26
C ASP A 362 -7.48 1.94 27.07
N ILE A 363 -8.67 2.07 26.47
CA ILE A 363 -9.96 1.67 27.04
C ILE A 363 -10.29 0.21 26.69
N ALA A 364 -10.09 -0.17 25.43
CA ALA A 364 -10.49 -1.44 24.87
C ALA A 364 -9.33 -2.45 24.92
N LYS A 365 -9.16 -3.04 26.11
CA LYS A 365 -8.14 -4.06 26.40
C LYS A 365 -8.79 -5.44 26.57
N VAL A 366 -8.23 -6.44 25.90
CA VAL A 366 -8.65 -7.84 25.99
C VAL A 366 -7.57 -8.62 26.75
N LYS A 367 -7.95 -9.29 27.83
CA LYS A 367 -6.99 -10.11 28.59
C LYS A 367 -6.56 -11.33 27.77
N PRO A 368 -5.37 -11.90 27.98
CA PRO A 368 -4.91 -13.10 27.28
C PRO A 368 -5.92 -14.25 27.25
N GLU A 369 -6.56 -14.54 28.39
CA GLU A 369 -7.56 -15.60 28.49
C GLU A 369 -8.85 -15.27 27.73
N GLU A 370 -9.30 -14.02 27.78
CA GLU A 370 -10.47 -13.56 26.99
C GLU A 370 -10.18 -13.70 25.50
N TYR A 371 -8.95 -13.34 25.06
CA TYR A 371 -8.54 -13.49 23.67
C TYR A 371 -8.56 -14.95 23.20
N ARG A 372 -8.01 -15.87 24.01
CA ARG A 372 -8.07 -17.31 23.71
C ARG A 372 -9.50 -17.82 23.58
N GLN A 373 -10.39 -17.37 24.46
CA GLN A 373 -11.79 -17.75 24.42
C GLN A 373 -12.50 -17.23 23.17
N LEU A 374 -12.28 -15.97 22.80
CA LEU A 374 -12.80 -15.39 21.56
C LEU A 374 -12.33 -16.19 20.33
N LEU A 375 -11.04 -16.50 20.28
CA LEU A 375 -10.47 -17.29 19.19
C LEU A 375 -11.12 -18.67 19.10
N ALA A 376 -11.18 -19.40 20.22
CA ALA A 376 -11.76 -20.74 20.28
C ALA A 376 -13.25 -20.76 19.89
N GLN A 377 -14.02 -19.75 20.31
CA GLN A 377 -15.46 -19.65 20.01
C GLN A 377 -15.73 -19.23 18.57
N SER A 378 -14.85 -18.43 17.98
CA SER A 378 -15.05 -17.89 16.63
C SER A 378 -14.87 -18.93 15.52
N GLY A 379 -14.04 -19.95 15.76
CA GLY A 379 -13.68 -20.94 14.75
C GLY A 379 -12.86 -20.37 13.59
N VAL A 380 -12.18 -19.24 13.77
CA VAL A 380 -11.30 -18.67 12.73
C VAL A 380 -10.17 -19.63 12.36
N ARG A 381 -9.83 -19.61 11.08
CA ARG A 381 -8.80 -20.43 10.48
C ARG A 381 -7.94 -19.58 9.56
N LEU A 382 -6.69 -20.01 9.41
CA LEU A 382 -5.75 -19.53 8.42
C LEU A 382 -5.31 -20.74 7.60
N ASP A 383 -5.50 -20.70 6.28
CA ASP A 383 -5.20 -21.81 5.37
C ASP A 383 -5.83 -23.14 5.85
N GLY A 384 -7.11 -23.07 6.23
CA GLY A 384 -7.87 -24.20 6.76
C GLY A 384 -7.48 -24.67 8.17
N LYS A 385 -6.41 -24.12 8.79
CA LYS A 385 -5.94 -24.52 10.12
C LYS A 385 -6.44 -23.58 11.20
N PRO A 386 -6.92 -24.08 12.37
CA PRO A 386 -7.36 -23.22 13.46
C PRO A 386 -6.26 -22.28 13.95
N GLY A 387 -6.58 -21.00 14.09
CA GLY A 387 -5.64 -20.01 14.61
C GLY A 387 -5.84 -18.60 14.06
N ASP A 388 -5.02 -17.66 14.53
CA ASP A 388 -5.03 -16.25 14.15
C ASP A 388 -3.72 -15.85 13.44
N ALA A 389 -3.63 -14.58 13.04
CA ALA A 389 -2.40 -13.97 12.53
C ALA A 389 -1.31 -13.84 13.62
N ASN A 390 -0.07 -13.54 13.20
CA ASN A 390 1.11 -13.59 14.09
C ASN A 390 0.96 -12.67 15.31
N PHE A 391 0.31 -11.53 15.14
CA PHE A 391 -0.05 -10.61 16.20
C PHE A 391 -1.56 -10.47 16.36
N ALA A 392 -1.97 -10.24 17.60
CA ALA A 392 -3.37 -10.28 17.99
C ALA A 392 -4.21 -9.17 17.35
N TRP A 393 -5.49 -9.44 17.13
CA TRP A 393 -6.47 -8.47 16.61
C TRP A 393 -6.14 -7.93 15.20
N PHE A 394 -5.67 -8.80 14.31
CA PHE A 394 -5.33 -8.44 12.92
C PHE A 394 -6.55 -8.10 12.09
N VAL A 395 -6.73 -6.85 11.65
CA VAL A 395 -7.96 -6.38 10.99
C VAL A 395 -7.68 -5.35 9.88
N PRO A 396 -8.60 -5.20 8.92
CA PRO A 396 -8.54 -4.10 7.96
C PRO A 396 -8.74 -2.73 8.64
N GLU A 397 -7.99 -1.74 8.15
CA GLU A 397 -8.12 -0.32 8.45
C GLU A 397 -8.10 0.52 7.16
N VAL A 398 -8.47 1.80 7.26
CA VAL A 398 -8.44 2.73 6.13
C VAL A 398 -7.01 2.86 5.61
N SER A 399 -6.82 2.78 4.29
CA SER A 399 -5.50 2.77 3.70
C SER A 399 -4.73 4.10 3.91
N HIS A 400 -3.40 4.02 3.90
CA HIS A 400 -2.53 5.19 3.85
C HIS A 400 -2.70 5.94 2.53
N VAL A 401 -2.99 5.24 1.42
CA VAL A 401 -3.30 5.86 0.12
C VAL A 401 -4.49 6.80 0.27
N ASP A 402 -5.59 6.33 0.87
CA ASP A 402 -6.80 7.14 1.07
C ASP A 402 -6.54 8.30 2.05
N ASN A 403 -5.98 8.00 3.22
CA ASN A 403 -5.73 9.01 4.27
C ASN A 403 -4.76 10.11 3.80
N SER A 404 -3.70 9.74 3.08
CA SER A 404 -2.74 10.69 2.53
C SER A 404 -3.38 11.58 1.46
N ALA A 405 -4.24 11.04 0.61
CA ALA A 405 -4.96 11.83 -0.40
C ALA A 405 -5.80 12.93 0.28
N ILE A 406 -6.58 12.58 1.30
CA ILE A 406 -7.42 13.57 2.01
C ILE A 406 -6.58 14.59 2.78
N ALA A 407 -5.50 14.15 3.43
CA ALA A 407 -4.58 15.06 4.12
C ALA A 407 -3.95 16.08 3.17
N GLN A 408 -3.56 15.66 1.96
CA GLN A 408 -3.02 16.55 0.93
C GLN A 408 -4.08 17.52 0.39
N LEU A 409 -5.32 17.07 0.21
CA LEU A 409 -6.43 17.93 -0.20
C LEU A 409 -6.73 19.01 0.84
N MET A 410 -6.69 18.68 2.13
CA MET A 410 -6.82 19.68 3.21
C MET A 410 -5.65 20.67 3.19
N ASN A 411 -4.41 20.17 3.08
CA ASN A 411 -3.21 21.02 3.05
C ASN A 411 -3.14 21.96 1.85
N ARG A 412 -3.70 21.56 0.70
CA ARG A 412 -3.81 22.42 -0.49
C ARG A 412 -5.01 23.37 -0.44
N GLY A 413 -5.91 23.23 0.54
CA GLY A 413 -7.13 24.02 0.63
C GLY A 413 -8.28 23.53 -0.25
N VAL A 414 -8.13 22.39 -0.93
CA VAL A 414 -9.20 21.80 -1.75
C VAL A 414 -10.37 21.34 -0.88
N LEU A 415 -10.08 20.84 0.32
CA LEU A 415 -11.08 20.50 1.33
C LEU A 415 -10.94 21.41 2.55
N THR A 416 -12.08 21.71 3.18
CA THR A 416 -12.12 22.28 4.53
C THR A 416 -12.11 21.17 5.58
N PRO A 417 -11.47 21.36 6.75
CA PRO A 417 -11.57 20.42 7.86
C PRO A 417 -13.02 20.14 8.28
N GLU A 418 -13.89 21.14 8.22
CA GLU A 418 -15.30 21.04 8.55
C GLU A 418 -16.08 20.13 7.59
N PHE A 419 -15.80 20.20 6.28
CA PHE A 419 -16.39 19.28 5.31
C PHE A 419 -15.96 17.83 5.59
N VAL A 420 -14.65 17.61 5.82
CA VAL A 420 -14.12 16.28 6.17
C VAL A 420 -14.73 15.79 7.49
N ALA A 421 -14.89 16.67 8.49
CA ALA A 421 -15.52 16.33 9.76
C ALA A 421 -16.99 15.94 9.61
N ALA A 422 -17.74 16.65 8.76
CA ALA A 422 -19.13 16.31 8.44
C ALA A 422 -19.23 14.92 7.81
N VAL A 423 -18.33 14.56 6.89
CA VAL A 423 -18.31 13.22 6.28
C VAL A 423 -17.92 12.15 7.31
N MET A 424 -16.87 12.38 8.10
CA MET A 424 -16.41 11.43 9.13
C MET A 424 -17.39 11.24 10.28
N ALA A 425 -18.27 12.21 10.53
CA ALA A 425 -19.34 12.08 11.51
C ALA A 425 -20.44 11.11 11.06
N VAL A 426 -20.65 10.94 9.75
CA VAL A 426 -21.59 9.96 9.20
C VAL A 426 -20.99 8.55 9.32
N ASP A 427 -21.70 7.66 10.00
CA ASP A 427 -21.31 6.25 10.17
C ASP A 427 -19.90 6.09 10.77
N LEU A 428 -19.61 6.91 11.80
CA LEU A 428 -18.31 7.02 12.48
C LEU A 428 -17.69 5.67 12.86
N GLU A 429 -18.50 4.71 13.29
CA GLU A 429 -18.08 3.39 13.80
C GLU A 429 -17.67 2.39 12.70
N THR A 430 -17.84 2.76 11.42
CA THR A 430 -17.60 1.90 10.26
C THR A 430 -16.47 2.50 9.41
N PRO A 431 -15.20 2.54 9.87
CA PRO A 431 -14.10 3.23 9.17
C PRO A 431 -13.83 2.69 7.77
N VAL A 432 -13.97 1.37 7.57
CA VAL A 432 -13.87 0.68 6.28
C VAL A 432 -15.24 0.12 5.88
N PHE A 433 -15.52 0.08 4.58
CA PHE A 433 -16.75 -0.45 3.99
C PHE A 433 -18.05 0.25 4.43
N SER A 434 -18.00 1.56 4.72
CA SER A 434 -19.21 2.33 5.02
C SER A 434 -20.06 2.54 3.76
N GLN A 435 -21.12 1.74 3.61
CA GLN A 435 -22.11 1.94 2.56
C GLN A 435 -22.81 3.29 2.69
N LYS A 436 -23.08 3.72 3.93
CA LYS A 436 -23.69 5.02 4.24
C LYS A 436 -22.86 6.19 3.70
N ARG A 437 -21.54 6.19 3.89
CA ARG A 437 -20.68 7.22 3.31
C ARG A 437 -20.56 7.08 1.79
N GLN A 438 -20.45 5.86 1.27
CA GLN A 438 -20.35 5.62 -0.17
C GLN A 438 -21.55 6.21 -0.93
N GLU A 439 -22.77 6.06 -0.41
CA GLU A 439 -23.98 6.63 -0.99
C GLU A 439 -23.94 8.16 -1.12
N LEU A 440 -23.22 8.86 -0.23
CA LEU A 440 -23.12 10.32 -0.26
C LEU A 440 -22.26 10.86 -1.41
N LEU A 441 -21.40 10.00 -1.99
CA LEU A 441 -20.55 10.38 -3.13
C LEU A 441 -21.36 10.89 -4.33
N GLN A 442 -22.61 10.46 -4.47
CA GLN A 442 -23.50 10.89 -5.55
C GLN A 442 -23.78 12.40 -5.56
N PHE A 443 -23.68 13.06 -4.41
CA PHE A 443 -23.92 14.51 -4.25
C PHE A 443 -22.67 15.36 -4.51
N ILE A 444 -21.50 14.73 -4.68
CA ILE A 444 -20.26 15.46 -4.96
C ILE A 444 -20.26 15.95 -6.41
N PRO A 445 -20.06 17.26 -6.64
CA PRO A 445 -20.01 17.82 -7.99
C PRO A 445 -18.73 17.38 -8.70
N GLU A 446 -18.80 17.22 -10.03
CA GLU A 446 -17.60 16.98 -10.84
C GLU A 446 -16.66 18.19 -10.84
N GLN A 447 -17.19 19.40 -10.66
CA GLN A 447 -16.40 20.63 -10.68
C GLN A 447 -16.77 21.58 -9.55
N PHE A 448 -15.74 22.08 -8.86
CA PHE A 448 -15.87 23.09 -7.82
C PHE A 448 -14.62 23.95 -7.72
N SER A 449 -14.80 25.15 -7.20
CA SER A 449 -13.74 26.12 -6.98
C SER A 449 -13.21 25.99 -5.56
N PHE A 450 -11.92 26.27 -5.37
CA PHE A 450 -11.32 26.34 -4.04
C PHE A 450 -10.27 27.44 -3.98
N GLN A 451 -9.99 27.92 -2.77
CA GLN A 451 -8.94 28.90 -2.53
C GLN A 451 -7.70 28.15 -2.02
N PRO A 452 -6.59 28.13 -2.80
CA PRO A 452 -5.37 27.45 -2.39
C PRO A 452 -4.82 28.02 -1.09
N LEU A 453 -4.34 27.14 -0.20
CA LEU A 453 -3.63 27.57 1.01
C LEU A 453 -2.16 27.89 0.69
N GLN A 454 -1.61 28.87 1.40
CA GLN A 454 -0.17 29.12 1.38
C GLN A 454 0.57 27.95 2.01
N SER A 455 1.72 27.55 1.45
CA SER A 455 2.53 26.46 1.98
C SER A 455 2.85 26.65 3.47
N GLY A 456 2.70 25.58 4.27
CA GLY A 456 2.89 25.61 5.72
C GLY A 456 1.72 26.17 6.52
N THR A 457 0.64 26.63 5.87
CA THR A 457 -0.58 27.07 6.56
C THR A 457 -1.32 25.86 7.14
N ASN A 458 -1.60 25.88 8.44
CA ASN A 458 -2.45 24.86 9.05
C ASN A 458 -3.92 25.12 8.65
N PRO A 459 -4.59 24.19 7.93
CA PRO A 459 -5.97 24.38 7.47
C PRO A 459 -6.98 24.55 8.61
N LEU A 460 -6.68 24.07 9.83
CA LEU A 460 -7.55 24.25 11.00
C LEU A 460 -7.61 25.70 11.51
N ASN A 461 -6.66 26.55 11.10
CA ASN A 461 -6.59 27.95 11.55
C ASN A 461 -7.23 28.94 10.55
N VAL A 462 -7.81 28.45 9.45
CA VAL A 462 -8.35 29.30 8.37
C VAL A 462 -9.84 29.03 8.19
N LYS A 463 -10.68 30.02 8.52
CA LYS A 463 -12.13 29.92 8.33
C LYS A 463 -12.50 30.07 6.85
N ARG A 464 -12.97 28.98 6.24
CA ARG A 464 -13.42 28.93 4.83
C ARG A 464 -14.78 28.27 4.65
N PHE A 465 -15.29 27.60 5.68
CA PHE A 465 -16.55 26.88 5.65
C PHE A 465 -17.76 27.84 5.84
N PRO A 466 -18.85 27.69 5.06
CA PRO A 466 -19.00 26.76 3.93
C PRO A 466 -18.31 27.30 2.66
N ASP A 467 -17.48 26.47 2.04
CA ASP A 467 -16.82 26.75 0.75
C ASP A 467 -17.70 26.37 -0.46
N ASP A 468 -17.25 26.61 -1.69
CA ASP A 468 -18.01 26.30 -2.92
C ASP A 468 -18.41 24.82 -3.02
N LEU A 469 -17.49 23.91 -2.64
CA LEU A 469 -17.81 22.47 -2.56
C LEU A 469 -18.98 22.22 -1.61
N THR A 470 -18.88 22.70 -0.37
CA THR A 470 -19.91 22.52 0.64
C THR A 470 -21.24 23.09 0.19
N GLN A 471 -21.26 24.31 -0.36
CA GLN A 471 -22.48 24.97 -0.85
C GLN A 471 -23.15 24.17 -1.98
N LYS A 472 -22.36 23.64 -2.92
CA LYS A 472 -22.88 22.80 -4.02
C LYS A 472 -23.44 21.47 -3.51
N VAL A 473 -22.77 20.83 -2.55
CA VAL A 473 -23.25 19.58 -1.95
C VAL A 473 -24.54 19.82 -1.18
N ILE A 474 -24.64 20.90 -0.39
CA ILE A 474 -25.87 21.30 0.30
C ILE A 474 -27.01 21.47 -0.71
N ALA A 475 -26.80 22.25 -1.78
CA ALA A 475 -27.82 22.50 -2.78
C ALA A 475 -28.29 21.21 -3.48
N ALA A 476 -27.35 20.32 -3.84
CA ALA A 476 -27.67 19.04 -4.47
C ALA A 476 -28.52 18.14 -3.54
N ILE A 477 -28.20 18.12 -2.24
CA ILE A 477 -28.96 17.34 -1.26
C ILE A 477 -30.34 17.96 -1.00
N GLU A 478 -30.43 19.28 -0.85
CA GLU A 478 -31.73 19.98 -0.68
C GLU A 478 -32.67 19.72 -1.85
N GLN A 479 -32.14 19.70 -3.08
CA GLN A 479 -32.90 19.37 -4.27
C GLN A 479 -33.44 17.93 -4.23
N ALA A 480 -32.69 16.98 -3.67
CA ALA A 480 -33.13 15.60 -3.49
C ALA A 480 -34.18 15.44 -2.38
N ASN A 481 -34.36 16.47 -1.53
CA ASN A 481 -35.34 16.53 -0.44
C ASN A 481 -35.41 15.23 0.41
N PRO A 482 -34.27 14.80 1.00
CA PRO A 482 -34.23 13.58 1.79
C PRO A 482 -35.01 13.72 3.10
N SER A 483 -35.47 12.60 3.65
CA SER A 483 -36.01 12.58 5.01
C SER A 483 -34.92 12.95 6.03
N SER A 484 -35.26 13.72 7.07
CA SER A 484 -34.29 14.21 8.06
C SER A 484 -33.62 13.12 8.88
N ASP A 485 -34.25 11.95 9.00
CA ASP A 485 -33.74 10.76 9.69
C ASP A 485 -32.92 9.83 8.79
N SER A 486 -32.82 10.12 7.49
CA SER A 486 -31.98 9.37 6.56
C SER A 486 -30.50 9.75 6.67
N THR A 487 -29.59 8.88 6.20
CA THR A 487 -28.15 9.17 6.08
C THR A 487 -27.89 10.50 5.38
N THR A 488 -28.60 10.76 4.28
CA THR A 488 -28.48 11.99 3.50
C THR A 488 -29.01 13.21 4.27
N GLY A 489 -30.12 13.07 5.01
CA GLY A 489 -30.65 14.13 5.87
C GLY A 489 -29.73 14.47 7.04
N GLU A 490 -29.12 13.46 7.65
CA GLU A 490 -28.08 13.62 8.67
C GLU A 490 -26.86 14.36 8.10
N PHE A 491 -26.38 13.97 6.92
CA PHE A 491 -25.25 14.64 6.29
C PHE A 491 -25.56 16.11 5.96
N LEU A 492 -26.76 16.40 5.45
CA LEU A 492 -27.21 17.78 5.24
C LEU A 492 -27.19 18.59 6.53
N ALA A 493 -27.68 18.03 7.64
CA ALA A 493 -27.67 18.69 8.94
C ALA A 493 -26.25 18.98 9.44
N LEU A 494 -25.31 18.05 9.20
CA LEU A 494 -23.90 18.23 9.52
C LEU A 494 -23.24 19.34 8.67
N LEU A 495 -23.51 19.37 7.37
CA LEU A 495 -22.99 20.41 6.47
C LEU A 495 -23.56 21.80 6.76
N LYS A 496 -24.77 21.89 7.33
CA LYS A 496 -25.38 23.15 7.75
C LYS A 496 -25.04 23.55 9.19
N ASN A 497 -24.34 22.69 9.94
CA ASN A 497 -23.95 23.00 11.30
C ASN A 497 -22.84 24.06 11.31
N ASP A 498 -22.91 25.02 12.25
CA ASP A 498 -21.90 26.08 12.38
C ASP A 498 -20.52 25.55 12.80
N ASN A 499 -20.44 24.34 13.35
CA ASN A 499 -19.20 23.72 13.83
C ASN A 499 -19.22 22.17 13.68
N PRO A 500 -19.04 21.64 12.46
CA PRO A 500 -19.02 20.18 12.23
C PRO A 500 -17.89 19.45 12.97
N LEU A 501 -16.76 20.12 13.21
CA LEU A 501 -15.64 19.60 13.99
C LEU A 501 -16.06 19.29 15.44
N GLN A 502 -16.81 20.19 16.07
CA GLN A 502 -17.31 19.98 17.42
C GLN A 502 -18.33 18.83 17.47
N VAL A 503 -19.23 18.74 16.47
CA VAL A 503 -20.18 17.62 16.39
C VAL A 503 -19.45 16.28 16.26
N LEU A 504 -18.42 16.20 15.40
CA LEU A 504 -17.60 15.01 15.27
C LEU A 504 -16.90 14.67 16.59
N LYS A 505 -16.31 15.67 17.26
CA LYS A 505 -15.63 15.49 18.56
C LYS A 505 -16.57 14.92 19.62
N GLU A 506 -17.79 15.46 19.73
CA GLU A 506 -18.80 14.98 20.67
C GLU A 506 -19.21 13.53 20.36
N ARG A 507 -19.36 13.18 19.08
CA ARG A 507 -19.65 11.79 18.66
C ARG A 507 -18.51 10.83 19.00
N VAL A 508 -17.26 11.23 18.79
CA VAL A 508 -16.07 10.45 19.16
C VAL A 508 -16.05 10.21 20.67
N GLN A 509 -16.30 11.25 21.48
CA GLN A 509 -16.35 11.14 22.94
C GLN A 509 -17.51 10.25 23.41
N ALA A 510 -18.70 10.41 22.83
CA ALA A 510 -19.86 9.57 23.14
C ALA A 510 -19.57 8.10 22.82
N TYR A 511 -18.94 7.82 21.68
CA TYR A 511 -18.58 6.47 21.30
C TYR A 511 -17.54 5.86 22.25
N SER A 512 -16.45 6.59 22.53
CA SER A 512 -15.43 6.19 23.49
C SER A 512 -16.02 5.89 24.88
N ASN A 513 -16.93 6.73 25.35
CA ASN A 513 -17.62 6.54 26.64
C ASN A 513 -18.50 5.29 26.63
N SER A 514 -19.18 5.00 25.52
CA SER A 514 -19.99 3.78 25.36
C SER A 514 -19.13 2.52 25.44
N ILE A 515 -17.97 2.50 24.77
CA ILE A 515 -17.01 1.39 24.81
C ILE A 515 -16.47 1.21 26.23
N ASP A 516 -16.04 2.28 26.89
CA ASP A 516 -15.55 2.23 28.27
C ASP A 516 -16.62 1.73 29.24
N GLN A 517 -17.87 2.20 29.09
CA GLN A 517 -18.97 1.76 29.93
C GLN A 517 -19.20 0.25 29.81
N LYS A 518 -19.24 -0.29 28.58
CA LYS A 518 -19.49 -1.71 28.32
C LYS A 518 -18.32 -2.61 28.71
N LEU A 519 -17.08 -2.16 28.53
CA LEU A 519 -15.89 -2.98 28.79
C LEU A 519 -15.39 -2.89 30.23
N ASN A 520 -15.49 -1.72 30.88
CA ASN A 520 -14.76 -1.46 32.13
C ASN A 520 -15.65 -1.05 33.32
N LYS A 521 -16.88 -0.58 33.09
CA LYS A 521 -17.75 -0.04 34.17
C LYS A 521 -18.99 -0.89 34.48
N ASN A 522 -19.35 -1.81 33.58
CA ASN A 522 -20.48 -2.72 33.75
C ASN A 522 -20.05 -4.09 34.29
N ASP A 523 -21.02 -5.00 34.44
CA ASP A 523 -20.76 -6.36 34.88
C ASP A 523 -19.98 -7.22 33.86
N GLN A 524 -19.50 -8.37 34.33
CA GLN A 524 -18.72 -9.31 33.52
C GLN A 524 -19.51 -9.82 32.31
N ALA A 525 -20.82 -10.02 32.42
CA ALA A 525 -21.64 -10.50 31.29
C ALA A 525 -21.69 -9.47 30.16
N THR A 526 -21.84 -8.20 30.50
CA THR A 526 -21.81 -7.07 29.57
C THR A 526 -20.46 -6.95 28.88
N ARG A 527 -19.36 -7.07 29.64
CA ARG A 527 -18.00 -7.09 29.08
C ARG A 527 -17.81 -8.22 28.08
N GLN A 528 -18.20 -9.45 28.44
CA GLN A 528 -18.05 -10.61 27.54
C GLN A 528 -18.90 -10.47 26.28
N ALA A 529 -20.13 -9.98 26.39
CA ALA A 529 -20.99 -9.72 25.25
C ALA A 529 -20.39 -8.66 24.31
N GLU A 530 -19.83 -7.58 24.86
CA GLU A 530 -19.20 -6.54 24.06
C GLU A 530 -17.90 -7.02 23.41
N LEU A 531 -17.03 -7.74 24.12
CA LEU A 531 -15.82 -8.34 23.54
C LEU A 531 -16.17 -9.28 22.38
N LYS A 532 -17.20 -10.12 22.55
CA LYS A 532 -17.69 -10.98 21.47
C LYS A 532 -18.19 -10.15 20.29
N ARG A 533 -19.01 -9.12 20.51
CA ARG A 533 -19.51 -8.23 19.45
C ARG A 533 -18.36 -7.58 18.67
N LEU A 534 -17.33 -7.09 19.35
CA LEU A 534 -16.16 -6.47 18.73
C LEU A 534 -15.35 -7.49 17.91
N TYR A 535 -15.16 -8.71 18.41
CA TYR A 535 -14.44 -9.75 17.66
C TYR A 535 -15.25 -10.28 16.47
N ASP A 536 -16.58 -10.43 16.61
CA ASP A 536 -17.47 -10.75 15.49
C ASP A 536 -17.39 -9.66 14.40
N LEU A 537 -17.30 -8.38 14.78
CA LEU A 537 -17.11 -7.26 13.85
C LEU A 537 -15.75 -7.31 13.15
N ALA A 538 -14.68 -7.68 13.86
CA ALA A 538 -13.36 -7.91 13.26
C ALA A 538 -13.43 -8.99 12.17
N ILE A 539 -14.08 -10.12 12.45
CA ILE A 539 -14.29 -11.21 11.49
C ILE A 539 -15.14 -10.75 10.30
N ALA A 540 -16.23 -10.02 10.56
CA ALA A 540 -17.10 -9.51 9.50
C ALA A 540 -16.32 -8.64 8.51
N ARG A 541 -15.46 -7.74 8.99
CA ARG A 541 -14.62 -6.89 8.12
C ARG A 541 -13.58 -7.67 7.32
N ARG A 542 -12.96 -8.70 7.92
CA ARG A 542 -12.07 -9.62 7.19
C ARG A 542 -12.83 -10.32 6.05
N ARG A 543 -14.05 -10.77 6.32
CA ARG A 543 -14.93 -11.37 5.29
C ARG A 543 -15.32 -10.38 4.20
N SER A 544 -15.63 -9.13 4.54
CA SER A 544 -15.92 -8.08 3.55
C SER A 544 -14.78 -7.92 2.56
N VAL A 545 -13.53 -7.89 3.01
CA VAL A 545 -12.35 -7.87 2.12
C VAL A 545 -12.32 -9.10 1.21
N ILE A 546 -12.46 -10.30 1.76
CA ILE A 546 -12.39 -11.55 0.98
C ILE A 546 -13.52 -11.65 -0.05
N SER A 547 -14.70 -11.12 0.26
CA SER A 547 -15.85 -11.13 -0.65
C SER A 547 -15.86 -9.99 -1.67
N ASP A 548 -15.00 -8.99 -1.51
CA ASP A 548 -15.01 -7.81 -2.35
C ASP A 548 -14.39 -8.12 -3.72
N PRO A 549 -15.07 -7.79 -4.84
CA PRO A 549 -14.60 -8.17 -6.18
C PRO A 549 -13.33 -7.45 -6.63
N VAL A 550 -12.93 -6.37 -5.96
CA VAL A 550 -11.71 -5.60 -6.25
C VAL A 550 -10.70 -5.78 -5.13
N LEU A 551 -11.10 -5.61 -3.87
CA LEU A 551 -10.18 -5.62 -2.72
C LEU A 551 -9.70 -7.03 -2.34
N ALA A 552 -10.43 -8.09 -2.68
CA ALA A 552 -9.98 -9.46 -2.43
C ALA A 552 -8.67 -9.78 -3.16
N ALA A 553 -8.37 -9.09 -4.26
CA ALA A 553 -7.12 -9.25 -5.00
C ALA A 553 -5.87 -8.87 -4.19
N ILE A 554 -5.99 -7.96 -3.22
CA ILE A 554 -4.90 -7.64 -2.29
C ILE A 554 -4.62 -8.85 -1.37
N ASN A 555 -5.54 -9.81 -1.23
CA ASN A 555 -5.27 -11.08 -0.57
C ASN A 555 -4.57 -12.08 -1.52
N GLU A 556 -3.30 -11.80 -1.83
CA GLU A 556 -2.50 -12.53 -2.83
C GLU A 556 -2.16 -13.98 -2.49
N THR A 557 -2.32 -14.42 -1.24
CA THR A 557 -1.95 -15.78 -0.80
C THR A 557 -3.15 -16.65 -0.46
N GLY A 558 -4.33 -16.31 -0.98
CA GLY A 558 -5.55 -17.05 -0.71
C GLY A 558 -5.90 -17.04 0.77
N ASP A 559 -6.11 -18.21 1.37
CA ASP A 559 -6.63 -18.31 2.74
C ASP A 559 -5.58 -18.07 3.84
N ALA A 560 -4.35 -17.69 3.48
CA ALA A 560 -3.24 -17.52 4.42
C ALA A 560 -3.08 -16.11 5.01
N LEU A 561 -3.75 -15.08 4.48
CA LEU A 561 -3.59 -13.70 5.00
C LEU A 561 -4.59 -13.36 6.11
N LEU A 562 -5.88 -13.55 5.86
CA LEU A 562 -6.95 -13.05 6.73
C LEU A 562 -7.64 -14.21 7.47
N PRO A 563 -7.49 -14.32 8.80
CA PRO A 563 -8.12 -15.39 9.57
C PRO A 563 -9.64 -15.22 9.60
N VAL A 564 -10.36 -16.17 9.00
CA VAL A 564 -11.83 -16.21 8.98
C VAL A 564 -12.35 -17.60 9.29
N PRO A 565 -13.55 -17.76 9.86
CA PRO A 565 -14.16 -19.08 10.00
C PRO A 565 -14.51 -19.63 8.63
N GLU A 566 -14.44 -20.96 8.47
CA GLU A 566 -14.82 -21.66 7.24
C GLU A 566 -16.11 -21.10 6.67
N ILE A 567 -16.06 -20.69 5.40
CA ILE A 567 -17.26 -20.32 4.66
C ILE A 567 -17.88 -21.65 4.25
N THR A 568 -18.88 -22.11 5.00
CA THR A 568 -19.72 -23.21 4.53
C THR A 568 -20.46 -22.70 3.29
N VAL A 569 -19.91 -22.96 2.11
CA VAL A 569 -20.65 -22.79 0.86
C VAL A 569 -21.73 -23.86 0.90
N THR A 570 -22.93 -23.50 1.37
CA THR A 570 -24.11 -24.28 1.03
C THR A 570 -24.24 -24.20 -0.48
N SER A 571 -23.75 -25.23 -1.16
CA SER A 571 -24.03 -25.45 -2.58
C SER A 571 -25.55 -25.59 -2.70
N ASN A 572 -26.23 -24.51 -3.07
CA ASN A 572 -27.58 -24.63 -3.59
C ASN A 572 -27.45 -25.33 -4.95
N GLN A 573 -27.71 -26.64 -4.94
CA GLN A 573 -28.03 -27.42 -6.13
C GLN A 573 -29.31 -26.90 -6.78
#